data_AF-A0AA42C2Z1-F1
#
_entry.id   AF-A0AA42C2Z1-F1
#
_cell.length_a   1.000
_cell.length_b   1.000
_cell.length_c   1.000
_cell.angle_alpha   90.00
_cell.angle_beta   90.00
_cell.angle_gamma   90.00
#
_symmetry.space_group_name_H-M   'P 1'
#
loop_
_entity.id
_entity.type
_entity.pdbx_description
1 polymer ?
#
loop_
_entity_poly.entity_id
_entity_poly.type
_entity_poly.pdbx_seq_one_letter_code
_entity_poly.pdbx_strand_id
1 'polypeptide(L)'
;MTALALLTLVCATSSALPADRFPLDDISRGLRNVMLLAHQTEKKMQHHPYIGMWITADGHIRQAFLPNGRYDEARGNRQSAYQGRYEITGNRIDYWDDSGFSADGVFVNHDELHHGGMVFYRKK
;
A
#
# COMPACT_ATOMS: atom_id res chain seq x y z
N MET A 1 -27.27 26.12 61.05
CA MET A 1 -28.59 26.04 61.73
C MET A 1 -29.65 26.48 60.72
N THR A 2 -30.70 25.67 60.54
CA THR A 2 -32.01 25.93 59.88
C THR A 2 -32.00 26.38 58.41
N ALA A 3 -32.32 25.54 57.39
CA ALA A 3 -33.54 24.78 57.04
C ALA A 3 -34.62 25.60 56.28
N LEU A 4 -34.92 25.21 55.03
CA LEU A 4 -36.20 25.31 54.27
C LEU A 4 -35.90 25.08 52.77
N ALA A 5 -36.69 24.47 51.91
CA ALA A 5 -37.79 23.51 51.95
C ALA A 5 -37.96 22.99 50.51
N LEU A 6 -38.66 21.87 50.37
CA LEU A 6 -39.11 21.23 49.12
C LEU A 6 -39.54 22.24 48.03
N LEU A 7 -39.18 21.94 46.78
CA LEU A 7 -40.06 22.27 45.66
C LEU A 7 -40.08 21.15 44.62
N THR A 8 -41.30 20.96 44.16
CA THR A 8 -41.92 19.92 43.34
C THR A 8 -41.33 19.71 41.95
N LEU A 9 -41.35 18.43 41.56
CA LEU A 9 -41.23 17.87 40.22
C LEU A 9 -42.12 18.59 39.19
N VAL A 10 -41.53 19.02 38.07
CA VAL A 10 -42.24 19.34 36.81
C VAL A 10 -41.65 18.50 35.68
N CYS A 11 -42.54 17.84 34.96
CA CYS A 11 -42.29 16.93 33.85
C CYS A 11 -41.70 17.60 32.60
N ALA A 12 -40.77 16.87 31.98
CA ALA A 12 -40.53 16.67 30.56
C ALA A 12 -40.76 17.83 29.56
N THR A 13 -39.68 18.24 28.90
CA THR A 13 -39.64 18.30 27.43
C THR A 13 -38.30 17.70 26.95
N SER A 14 -38.35 16.50 26.39
CA SER A 14 -37.21 15.92 25.69
C SER A 14 -37.19 16.53 24.29
N SER A 15 -36.31 17.50 24.05
CA SER A 15 -36.01 17.96 22.70
C SER A 15 -35.22 16.87 21.99
N ALA A 16 -35.93 16.02 21.23
CA ALA A 16 -35.32 15.12 20.28
C ALA A 16 -34.58 15.96 19.24
N LEU A 17 -33.24 15.86 19.22
CA LEU A 17 -32.43 16.36 18.12
C LEU A 17 -32.86 15.62 16.84
N PRO A 18 -33.10 16.31 15.70
CA PRO A 18 -33.39 15.62 14.47
C PRO A 18 -32.16 14.80 14.07
N ALA A 19 -32.34 13.49 13.95
CA ALA A 19 -31.42 12.61 13.26
C ALA A 19 -31.44 13.03 11.78
N ASP A 20 -30.56 13.98 11.42
CA ASP A 20 -30.21 14.19 10.03
C ASP A 20 -29.70 12.85 9.50
N ARG A 21 -30.51 12.24 8.64
CA ARG A 21 -30.17 11.06 7.86
C ARG A 21 -28.94 11.42 7.03
N PHE A 22 -27.77 10.96 7.45
CA PHE A 22 -26.69 10.69 6.50
C PHE A 22 -27.22 9.65 5.52
N PRO A 23 -27.36 9.98 4.22
CA PRO A 23 -27.98 9.09 3.28
C PRO A 23 -27.01 7.91 3.01
N LEU A 24 -27.47 6.69 3.29
CA LEU A 24 -26.69 5.44 3.34
C LEU A 24 -26.20 4.94 1.95
N ASP A 25 -26.44 5.70 0.88
CA ASP A 25 -26.05 5.40 -0.49
C ASP A 25 -24.60 5.78 -0.83
N ASP A 26 -23.98 6.67 -0.05
CA ASP A 26 -22.63 7.18 -0.36
C ASP A 26 -21.51 6.19 -0.01
N ILE A 27 -21.66 5.42 1.08
CA ILE A 27 -20.69 4.38 1.50
C ILE A 27 -20.53 3.31 0.41
N SER A 28 -21.63 2.90 -0.20
CA SER A 28 -21.60 1.88 -1.25
C SER A 28 -20.91 2.37 -2.53
N ARG A 29 -21.02 3.66 -2.86
CA ARG A 29 -20.30 4.27 -3.98
C ARG A 29 -18.81 4.39 -3.68
N GLY A 30 -18.45 4.80 -2.46
CA GLY A 30 -17.06 4.87 -1.99
C GLY A 30 -16.36 3.51 -2.02
N LEU A 31 -16.99 2.47 -1.46
CA LEU A 31 -16.43 1.10 -1.46
C LEU A 31 -16.27 0.53 -2.88
N ARG A 32 -17.24 0.78 -3.78
CA ARG A 32 -17.14 0.40 -5.20
C ARG A 32 -15.96 1.08 -5.89
N ASN A 33 -15.74 2.37 -5.64
CA ASN A 33 -14.62 3.10 -6.21
C ASN A 33 -13.27 2.60 -5.67
N VAL A 34 -13.15 2.31 -4.38
CA VAL A 34 -11.95 1.73 -3.77
C VAL A 34 -11.63 0.35 -4.36
N MET A 35 -12.65 -0.52 -4.50
CA MET A 35 -12.50 -1.84 -5.13
C MET A 35 -12.07 -1.72 -6.60
N LEU A 36 -12.65 -0.78 -7.35
CA LEU A 36 -12.30 -0.57 -8.77
C LEU A 36 -10.85 -0.10 -8.92
N LEU A 37 -10.40 0.84 -8.07
CA LEU A 37 -9.03 1.34 -8.07
C LEU A 37 -8.02 0.25 -7.69
N ALA A 38 -8.31 -0.56 -6.66
CA ALA A 38 -7.46 -1.69 -6.29
C ALA A 38 -7.31 -2.68 -7.45
N HIS A 39 -8.42 -3.04 -8.12
CA HIS A 39 -8.40 -3.95 -9.25
C HIS A 39 -7.65 -3.39 -10.46
N GLN A 40 -7.75 -2.08 -10.73
CA GLN A 40 -6.99 -1.42 -11.80
C GLN A 40 -5.49 -1.39 -11.50
N THR A 41 -5.10 -1.15 -10.25
CA THR A 41 -3.70 -1.19 -9.80
C THR A 41 -3.14 -2.60 -9.92
N GLU A 42 -3.85 -3.62 -9.45
CA GLU A 42 -3.47 -5.03 -9.61
C GLU A 42 -3.29 -5.41 -11.08
N LYS A 43 -4.23 -5.03 -11.94
CA LYS A 43 -4.18 -5.33 -13.38
C LYS A 43 -3.00 -4.65 -14.09
N LYS A 44 -2.62 -3.44 -13.66
CA LYS A 44 -1.45 -2.71 -14.17
C LYS A 44 -0.14 -3.35 -13.69
N MET A 45 -0.09 -3.81 -12.43
CA MET A 45 1.07 -4.53 -11.89
C MET A 45 1.30 -5.89 -12.56
N GLN A 46 0.23 -6.56 -13.01
CA GLN A 46 0.34 -7.86 -13.68
C GLN A 46 0.97 -7.81 -15.08
N HIS A 47 1.10 -6.64 -15.71
CA HIS A 47 1.48 -6.55 -17.14
C HIS A 47 2.58 -5.53 -17.43
N HIS A 48 3.61 -5.41 -16.58
CA HIS A 48 4.80 -4.62 -16.93
C HIS A 48 5.96 -5.51 -17.41
N PRO A 49 6.80 -5.02 -18.33
CA PRO A 49 7.89 -5.81 -18.91
C PRO A 49 8.98 -6.21 -17.90
N TYR A 50 9.02 -5.56 -16.74
CA TYR A 50 10.07 -5.77 -15.74
C TYR A 50 9.89 -6.98 -14.83
N ILE A 51 8.77 -7.72 -14.93
CA ILE A 51 8.57 -8.98 -14.20
C ILE A 51 9.73 -9.94 -14.48
N GLY A 52 10.21 -10.62 -13.44
CA GLY A 52 11.31 -11.58 -13.53
C GLY A 52 12.41 -11.35 -12.50
N MET A 53 13.55 -12.00 -12.72
CA MET A 53 14.68 -11.98 -11.81
C MET A 53 15.72 -10.96 -12.27
N TRP A 54 16.28 -10.23 -11.32
CA TRP A 54 17.25 -9.16 -11.48
C TRP A 54 18.42 -9.45 -10.56
N ILE A 55 19.66 -9.40 -11.07
CA ILE A 55 20.83 -9.90 -10.36
C ILE A 55 21.96 -8.88 -10.46
N THR A 56 22.67 -8.61 -9.36
CA THR A 56 23.91 -7.83 -9.40
C THR A 56 24.97 -8.54 -10.26
N ALA A 57 25.94 -7.78 -10.78
CA ALA A 57 27.00 -8.32 -11.65
C ALA A 57 27.77 -9.49 -11.02
N ASP A 58 27.97 -9.45 -9.70
CA ASP A 58 28.66 -10.47 -8.91
C ASP A 58 27.77 -11.67 -8.51
N GLY A 59 26.47 -11.63 -8.84
CA GLY A 59 25.52 -12.67 -8.46
C GLY A 59 25.13 -12.69 -6.99
N HIS A 60 25.65 -11.76 -6.18
CA HIS A 60 25.47 -11.81 -4.73
C HIS A 60 24.04 -11.44 -4.33
N ILE A 61 23.40 -10.51 -5.03
CA ILE A 61 22.04 -10.07 -4.73
C ILE A 61 21.13 -10.43 -5.89
N ARG A 62 19.97 -11.01 -5.56
CA ARG A 62 18.97 -11.51 -6.51
C ARG A 62 17.61 -10.97 -6.12
N GLN A 63 17.00 -10.16 -6.97
CA GLN A 63 15.71 -9.54 -6.76
C GLN A 63 14.69 -10.06 -7.78
N ALA A 64 13.61 -10.66 -7.30
CA ALA A 64 12.50 -11.10 -8.13
C ALA A 64 11.36 -10.09 -8.08
N PHE A 65 10.87 -9.65 -9.23
CA PHE A 65 9.59 -8.96 -9.35
C PHE A 65 8.52 -9.97 -9.77
N LEU A 66 7.51 -10.13 -8.93
CA LEU A 66 6.43 -11.10 -9.10
C LEU A 66 5.20 -10.45 -9.74
N PRO A 67 4.41 -11.18 -10.56
CA PRO A 67 3.23 -10.64 -11.24
C PRO A 67 2.16 -10.05 -10.30
N ASN A 68 2.16 -10.45 -9.04
CA ASN A 68 1.22 -9.94 -8.03
C ASN A 68 1.66 -8.60 -7.41
N GLY A 69 2.66 -7.91 -7.98
CA GLY A 69 3.16 -6.63 -7.46
C GLY A 69 4.01 -6.77 -6.20
N ARG A 70 4.49 -7.98 -5.90
CA ARG A 70 5.40 -8.26 -4.78
C ARG A 70 6.82 -8.45 -5.27
N TYR A 71 7.79 -8.01 -4.49
CA TYR A 71 9.20 -8.33 -4.74
C TYR A 71 9.77 -9.20 -3.63
N ASP A 72 10.80 -9.96 -3.99
CA ASP A 72 11.61 -10.77 -3.07
C ASP A 72 13.10 -10.56 -3.40
N GLU A 73 13.88 -10.13 -2.42
CA GLU A 73 15.32 -9.96 -2.55
C GLU A 73 16.05 -11.01 -1.70
N ALA A 74 16.97 -11.74 -2.31
CA ALA A 74 17.91 -12.64 -1.65
C ALA A 74 19.33 -12.07 -1.71
N ARG A 75 20.09 -12.20 -0.60
CA ARG A 75 21.49 -11.80 -0.50
C ARG A 75 22.36 -12.97 -0.10
N GLY A 76 23.28 -13.39 -0.97
CA GLY A 76 24.11 -14.57 -0.79
C GLY A 76 23.27 -15.80 -0.47
N ASN A 77 23.46 -16.33 0.74
CA ASN A 77 22.73 -17.51 1.25
C ASN A 77 21.42 -17.16 1.96
N ARG A 78 21.17 -15.89 2.29
CA ARG A 78 19.92 -15.45 2.91
C ARG A 78 18.87 -15.25 1.82
N GLN A 79 17.96 -16.20 1.73
CA GLN A 79 16.74 -16.06 0.93
C GLN A 79 15.80 -15.06 1.59
N SER A 80 15.01 -14.34 0.80
CA SER A 80 14.00 -13.40 1.29
C SER A 80 14.53 -12.44 2.35
N ALA A 81 15.72 -11.87 2.08
CA ALA A 81 16.33 -10.86 2.92
C ALA A 81 15.42 -9.63 3.06
N TYR A 82 14.74 -9.25 1.97
CA TYR A 82 13.75 -8.19 1.91
C TYR A 82 12.58 -8.59 1.03
N GLN A 83 11.37 -8.17 1.43
CA GLN A 83 10.13 -8.52 0.76
C GLN A 83 9.11 -7.41 0.94
N GLY A 84 8.36 -7.13 -0.10
CA GLY A 84 7.39 -6.05 -0.03
C GLY A 84 6.58 -5.89 -1.27
N ARG A 85 5.84 -4.80 -1.33
CA ARG A 85 5.15 -4.37 -2.55
C ARG A 85 6.04 -3.41 -3.33
N TYR A 86 5.82 -3.35 -4.63
CA TYR A 86 6.46 -2.35 -5.47
C TYR A 86 5.45 -1.73 -6.44
N GLU A 87 5.81 -0.58 -7.00
CA GLU A 87 5.03 0.11 -8.02
C GLU A 87 5.95 0.71 -9.07
N ILE A 88 5.53 0.67 -10.33
CA ILE A 88 6.32 1.18 -11.45
C ILE A 88 5.57 2.35 -12.10
N THR A 89 6.25 3.49 -12.17
CA THR A 89 5.77 4.72 -12.80
C THR A 89 6.77 5.16 -13.86
N GLY A 90 6.43 4.95 -15.14
CA GLY A 90 7.36 5.17 -16.25
C GLY A 90 8.55 4.22 -16.17
N ASN A 91 9.74 4.76 -15.95
CA ASN A 91 10.97 4.01 -15.72
C ASN A 91 11.43 4.02 -14.24
N ARG A 92 10.66 4.62 -13.33
CA ARG A 92 10.95 4.60 -11.90
C ARG A 92 10.19 3.47 -11.22
N ILE A 93 10.81 2.85 -10.24
CA ILE A 93 10.21 1.86 -9.35
C ILE A 93 10.31 2.32 -7.90
N ASP A 94 9.20 2.20 -7.18
CA ASP A 94 9.09 2.48 -5.75
C ASP A 94 8.84 1.17 -5.01
N TYR A 95 9.47 1.02 -3.85
CA TYR A 95 9.38 -0.15 -2.99
C TYR A 95 8.84 0.25 -1.62
N TRP A 96 7.95 -0.59 -1.09
CA TRP A 96 7.53 -0.55 0.31
C TRP A 96 7.73 -1.95 0.88
N ASP A 97 8.75 -2.10 1.71
CA ASP A 97 9.07 -3.35 2.40
C ASP A 97 8.11 -3.60 3.56
N ASP A 98 7.81 -4.87 3.81
CA ASP A 98 6.91 -5.29 4.88
C ASP A 98 7.49 -4.95 6.28
N SER A 99 8.80 -4.74 6.39
CA SER A 99 9.47 -4.26 7.61
C SER A 99 9.39 -2.75 7.81
N GLY A 100 8.77 -2.01 6.89
CA GLY A 100 8.45 -0.58 7.05
C GLY A 100 9.49 0.40 6.50
N PHE A 101 10.48 -0.04 5.71
CA PHE A 101 11.31 0.88 4.94
C PHE A 101 10.79 1.06 3.51
N SER A 102 11.11 2.21 2.93
CA SER A 102 10.87 2.49 1.51
C SER A 102 12.19 2.69 0.79
N ALA A 103 12.20 2.33 -0.48
CA ALA A 103 13.34 2.54 -1.36
C ALA A 103 12.84 2.80 -2.78
N ASP A 104 13.74 3.24 -3.65
CA ASP A 104 13.41 3.54 -5.03
C ASP A 104 14.53 3.16 -5.99
N GLY A 105 14.19 3.05 -7.27
CA GLY A 105 15.13 2.72 -8.32
C GLY A 105 14.66 3.20 -9.69
N VAL A 106 15.55 3.10 -10.67
CA VAL A 106 15.31 3.55 -12.04
C VAL A 106 15.78 2.48 -13.02
N PHE A 107 14.89 2.07 -13.91
CA PHE A 107 15.24 1.29 -15.09
C PHE A 107 15.94 2.20 -16.09
N VAL A 108 17.24 1.99 -16.29
CA VAL A 108 18.05 2.75 -17.26
C VAL A 108 17.79 2.23 -18.66
N ASN A 109 17.57 0.93 -18.79
CA ASN A 109 17.13 0.26 -20.02
C ASN A 109 16.28 -0.99 -19.66
N HIS A 110 15.96 -1.84 -20.64
CA HIS A 110 15.08 -3.00 -20.42
C HIS A 110 15.68 -4.08 -19.50
N ASP A 111 17.00 -4.13 -19.43
CA ASP A 111 17.78 -5.18 -18.76
C ASP A 111 18.68 -4.63 -17.65
N GLU A 112 18.58 -3.35 -17.30
CA GLU A 112 19.42 -2.69 -16.29
C GLU A 112 18.59 -1.80 -15.37
N LEU A 113 18.69 -2.06 -14.06
CA LEU A 113 18.01 -1.37 -12.98
C LEU A 113 19.04 -0.81 -12.00
N HIS A 114 18.95 0.49 -11.71
CA HIS A 114 19.75 1.16 -10.69
C HIS A 114 18.90 1.33 -9.43
N HIS A 115 19.33 0.77 -8.31
CA HIS A 115 18.58 0.76 -7.06
C HIS A 115 19.52 0.63 -5.85
N GLY A 116 19.31 1.44 -4.81
CA GLY A 116 20.07 1.32 -3.56
C GLY A 116 21.60 1.46 -3.71
N GLY A 117 22.06 2.21 -4.72
CA GLY A 117 23.49 2.34 -5.06
C GLY A 117 24.07 1.14 -5.80
N MET A 118 23.24 0.19 -6.23
CA MET A 118 23.61 -1.02 -6.93
C MET A 118 23.03 -1.04 -8.34
N VAL A 119 23.66 -1.82 -9.21
CA VAL A 119 23.17 -2.10 -10.57
C VAL A 119 22.76 -3.56 -10.66
N PHE A 120 21.53 -3.78 -11.10
CA PHE A 120 20.96 -5.09 -11.34
C PHE A 120 20.74 -5.31 -12.83
N TYR A 121 21.03 -6.52 -13.27
CA TYR A 121 20.80 -6.97 -14.64
C TYR A 121 19.69 -7.99 -14.69
N ARG A 122 18.87 -7.93 -15.75
CA ARG A 122 17.85 -8.95 -15.97
C ARG A 122 18.52 -10.32 -16.15
N LYS A 123 18.07 -11.30 -15.37
CA LYS A 123 18.40 -12.70 -15.60
C LYS A 123 17.72 -13.16 -16.88
N LYS A 124 18.51 -13.56 -17.87
CA LYS A 124 18.02 -14.20 -19.09
C LYS A 124 17.67 -15.67 -18.86
#